data_AF-A0A1V6PL24-F1
#
_entry.id   AF-A0A1V6PL24-F1
#
_cell.length_a   1.000
_cell.length_b   1.000
_cell.length_c   1.000
_cell.angle_alpha   90.00
_cell.angle_beta   90.00
_cell.angle_gamma   90.00
#
_symmetry.space_group_name_H-M   'P 1'
#
loop_
_entity.id
_entity.type
_entity.pdbx_description
1 polymer ?
#
loop_
_entity_poly.entity_id
_entity_poly.type
_entity_poly.pdbx_seq_one_letter_code
_entity_poly.pdbx_strand_id
1 'polypeptide(L)'
;MTLTSNEKRALSRQQCREALAAHIHERLGLTVAPSRVRLQPSAADGYAWSVSGSQKHLLKTKLSNGTVGFYQAIRDALGCSIEAVSPQTLQEFEAGSDKDISAKRPSPPKLSKPPETLSGGGSFTVTIQRLESANKELAAELARAKACSEDLLKEKLEWEVKYQEIDGELDASRRLASQLESELVRVGMGVTEAMKILQAHQLPEGSESCAQEEK
;
A
#
# COMPACT_ATOMS: atom_id res chain seq x y z
N MET A 1 6.51 -18.44 -2.01
CA MET A 1 5.40 -18.92 -1.15
C MET A 1 4.13 -18.17 -1.50
N THR A 2 3.06 -18.85 -1.89
CA THR A 2 1.76 -18.23 -2.21
C THR A 2 0.94 -18.05 -0.93
N LEU A 3 0.57 -16.81 -0.61
CA LEU A 3 -0.31 -16.52 0.54
C LEU A 3 -1.65 -17.24 0.40
N THR A 4 -2.11 -17.86 1.49
CA THR A 4 -3.45 -18.43 1.61
C THR A 4 -4.51 -17.33 1.51
N SER A 5 -5.76 -17.71 1.21
CA SER A 5 -6.88 -16.76 1.11
C SER A 5 -7.09 -15.93 2.38
N ASN A 6 -6.90 -16.53 3.55
CA ASN A 6 -7.04 -15.87 4.84
C ASN A 6 -5.91 -14.87 5.11
N GLU A 7 -4.67 -15.21 4.76
CA GLU A 7 -3.52 -14.31 4.87
C GLU A 7 -3.68 -13.10 3.93
N LYS A 8 -4.13 -13.32 2.69
CA LYS A 8 -4.45 -12.24 1.76
C LYS A 8 -5.50 -11.30 2.36
N ARG A 9 -6.57 -11.84 2.93
CA ARG A 9 -7.62 -11.04 3.59
C ARG A 9 -7.06 -10.25 4.78
N ALA A 10 -6.23 -10.88 5.62
CA ALA A 10 -5.62 -10.23 6.77
C ALA A 10 -4.69 -9.07 6.35
N LEU A 11 -3.86 -9.29 5.33
CA LEU A 11 -2.97 -8.27 4.77
C LEU A 11 -3.77 -7.11 4.17
N SER A 12 -4.77 -7.38 3.32
CA SER A 12 -5.61 -6.33 2.73
C SER A 12 -6.36 -5.51 3.79
N ARG A 13 -6.82 -6.16 4.86
CA ARG A 13 -7.45 -5.47 6.00
C ARG A 13 -6.47 -4.54 6.71
N GLN A 14 -5.22 -4.99 6.91
CA GLN A 14 -4.19 -4.18 7.54
C GLN A 14 -3.82 -2.97 6.68
N GLN A 15 -3.58 -3.18 5.38
CA GLN A 15 -3.29 -2.10 4.43
C GLN A 15 -4.42 -1.08 4.33
N CYS A 16 -5.68 -1.54 4.37
CA CYS A 16 -6.84 -0.66 4.38
C CYS A 16 -6.87 0.21 5.66
N ARG A 17 -6.57 -0.38 6.83
CA ARG A 17 -6.49 0.36 8.10
C ARG A 17 -5.37 1.40 8.10
N GLU A 18 -4.22 1.05 7.55
CA GLU A 18 -3.09 1.97 7.41
C GLU A 18 -3.42 3.13 6.47
N ALA A 19 -4.02 2.85 5.32
CA ALA A 19 -4.45 3.89 4.37
C ALA A 19 -5.47 4.85 5.01
N LEU A 20 -6.45 4.32 5.76
CA LEU A 20 -7.43 5.15 6.47
C LEU A 20 -6.77 6.01 7.56
N ALA A 21 -5.85 5.43 8.35
CA ALA A 21 -5.11 6.17 9.38
C ALA A 21 -4.26 7.30 8.78
N ALA A 22 -3.55 7.00 7.68
CA ALA A 22 -2.75 7.97 6.96
C ALA A 22 -3.62 9.12 6.42
N HIS A 23 -4.79 8.80 5.86
CA HIS A 23 -5.70 9.81 5.34
C HIS A 23 -6.29 10.70 6.45
N ILE A 24 -6.61 10.13 7.62
CA ILE A 24 -7.03 10.92 8.79
C ILE A 24 -5.92 11.90 9.21
N HIS A 25 -4.67 11.43 9.25
CA HIS A 25 -3.53 12.27 9.59
C HIS A 25 -3.29 13.37 8.55
N GLU A 26 -3.34 13.04 7.26
CA GLU A 26 -3.15 14.00 6.17
C GLU A 26 -4.21 15.11 6.19
N ARG A 27 -5.47 14.76 6.47
CA ARG A 27 -6.60 15.70 6.40
C ARG A 27 -6.84 16.50 7.66
N LEU A 28 -6.64 15.88 8.81
CA LEU A 28 -7.01 16.46 10.11
C LEU A 28 -5.80 16.67 11.03
N GLY A 29 -4.60 16.22 10.65
CA GLY A 29 -3.42 16.22 11.52
C GLY A 29 -3.53 15.26 12.70
N LEU A 30 -4.50 14.33 12.68
CA LEU A 30 -4.77 13.44 13.79
C LEU A 30 -4.02 12.11 13.65
N THR A 31 -3.17 11.79 14.63
CA THR A 31 -2.47 10.50 14.68
C THR A 31 -3.35 9.42 15.32
N VAL A 32 -3.98 8.58 14.49
CA VAL A 32 -4.78 7.44 14.94
C VAL A 32 -4.07 6.14 14.57
N ALA A 33 -3.87 5.25 15.54
CA ALA A 33 -3.27 3.94 15.27
C ALA A 33 -4.18 3.11 14.32
N PRO A 34 -3.64 2.39 13.32
CA PRO A 34 -4.43 1.57 12.38
C PRO A 34 -5.39 0.58 13.06
N SER A 35 -5.02 0.07 14.23
CA SER A 35 -5.86 -0.82 15.04
C SER A 35 -7.11 -0.13 15.60
N ARG A 36 -7.06 1.19 15.82
CA ARG A 36 -8.11 2.03 16.39
C ARG A 36 -9.00 2.72 15.36
N VAL A 37 -8.65 2.66 14.07
CA VAL A 37 -9.48 3.21 13.00
C VAL A 37 -10.82 2.48 12.91
N ARG A 38 -11.90 3.26 12.82
CA ARG A 38 -13.29 2.81 12.71
C ARG A 38 -13.91 3.43 11.46
N LEU A 39 -14.67 2.64 10.72
CA LEU A 39 -15.51 3.15 9.62
C LEU A 39 -16.74 3.90 10.14
N GLN A 40 -17.10 3.66 11.41
CA GLN A 40 -18.14 4.36 12.14
C GLN A 40 -17.53 4.96 13.42
N PRO A 41 -16.80 6.07 13.31
CA PRO A 41 -16.22 6.75 14.45
C PRO A 41 -17.31 7.45 15.28
N SER A 42 -17.03 7.58 16.57
CA SER A 42 -17.81 8.38 17.51
C SER A 42 -17.25 9.81 17.59
N ALA A 43 -18.01 10.76 18.14
CA ALA A 43 -17.52 12.12 18.34
C ALA A 43 -16.23 12.18 19.19
N ALA A 44 -16.02 11.19 20.09
CA ALA A 44 -14.83 11.10 20.92
C ALA A 44 -13.57 10.66 20.15
N ASP A 45 -13.72 10.08 18.96
CA ASP A 45 -12.59 9.66 18.13
C ASP A 45 -11.93 10.84 17.39
N GLY A 46 -12.57 12.02 17.36
CA GLY A 46 -12.01 13.26 16.82
C GLY A 46 -12.08 13.41 15.29
N TYR A 47 -12.55 12.37 14.58
CA TYR A 47 -12.76 12.40 13.14
C TYR A 47 -14.13 11.80 12.77
N ALA A 48 -14.62 12.17 11.59
CA ALA A 48 -15.78 11.59 10.95
C ALA A 48 -15.50 11.38 9.46
N TRP A 49 -16.38 10.64 8.78
CA TRP A 49 -16.24 10.38 7.34
C TRP A 49 -17.31 11.12 6.56
N SER A 50 -16.88 12.03 5.68
CA SER A 50 -17.73 12.57 4.63
C SER A 50 -17.76 11.58 3.47
N VAL A 51 -18.96 11.23 3.00
CA VAL A 51 -19.13 10.23 1.94
C VAL A 51 -20.17 10.67 0.93
N SER A 52 -19.77 10.62 -0.35
CA SER A 52 -20.67 10.78 -1.49
C SER A 52 -21.77 9.72 -1.48
N GLY A 53 -23.01 10.10 -1.74
CA GLY A 53 -24.21 9.27 -1.53
C GLY A 53 -24.15 7.85 -2.11
N SER A 54 -23.46 7.66 -3.25
CA SER A 54 -23.28 6.36 -3.92
C SER A 54 -22.44 5.35 -3.12
N GLN A 55 -21.58 5.80 -2.20
CA GLN A 55 -20.61 4.94 -1.49
C GLN A 55 -20.85 4.80 0.02
N LYS A 56 -21.93 5.37 0.56
CA LYS A 56 -22.28 5.28 1.99
C LYS A 56 -22.37 3.84 2.52
N HIS A 57 -22.66 2.86 1.65
CA HIS A 57 -22.73 1.46 2.03
C HIS A 57 -21.37 0.88 2.44
N LEU A 58 -20.25 1.42 1.93
CA LEU A 58 -18.90 0.94 2.26
C LEU A 58 -18.53 1.16 3.73
N LEU A 59 -19.10 2.17 4.38
CA LEU A 59 -18.83 2.47 5.80
C LEU A 59 -19.77 1.77 6.78
N LYS A 60 -20.85 1.15 6.29
CA LYS A 60 -21.82 0.43 7.15
C LYS A 60 -21.27 -0.91 7.65
N THR A 61 -20.35 -1.51 6.91
CA THR A 61 -19.77 -2.82 7.25
C THR A 61 -18.53 -2.64 8.12
N LYS A 62 -18.38 -3.46 9.17
CA LYS A 62 -17.17 -3.44 10.02
C LYS A 62 -15.96 -3.97 9.27
N LEU A 63 -14.79 -3.35 9.47
CA LEU A 63 -13.50 -3.80 8.92
C LEU A 63 -13.11 -5.23 9.30
N SER A 64 -13.70 -5.83 10.34
CA SER A 64 -13.41 -7.22 10.71
C SER A 64 -14.00 -8.24 9.73
N ASN A 65 -15.08 -7.88 9.02
CA ASN A 65 -15.91 -8.81 8.25
C ASN A 65 -15.79 -8.59 6.73
N GLY A 66 -14.86 -7.74 6.29
CA GLY A 66 -14.70 -7.39 4.88
C GLY A 66 -14.05 -8.50 4.04
N THR A 67 -14.42 -8.53 2.76
CA THR A 67 -13.71 -9.29 1.72
C THR A 67 -12.52 -8.49 1.19
N VAL A 68 -11.61 -9.13 0.45
CA VAL A 68 -10.46 -8.43 -0.18
C VAL A 68 -10.93 -7.28 -1.08
N GLY A 69 -11.96 -7.53 -1.90
CA GLY A 69 -12.55 -6.51 -2.77
C GLY A 69 -13.19 -5.34 -2.01
N PHE A 70 -13.79 -5.59 -0.84
CA PHE A 70 -14.32 -4.53 0.02
C PHE A 70 -13.21 -3.60 0.53
N TYR A 71 -12.08 -4.14 0.97
CA TYR A 71 -10.94 -3.32 1.42
C TYR A 71 -10.34 -2.50 0.27
N GLN A 72 -10.27 -3.09 -0.92
CA GLN A 72 -9.79 -2.39 -2.11
C GLN A 72 -10.72 -1.24 -2.50
N ALA A 73 -12.03 -1.48 -2.52
CA ALA A 73 -13.02 -0.45 -2.83
C ALA A 73 -12.96 0.74 -1.86
N ILE A 74 -12.73 0.50 -0.56
CA ILE A 74 -12.51 1.59 0.41
C ILE A 74 -11.25 2.37 0.05
N ARG A 75 -10.13 1.68 -0.24
CA ARG A 75 -8.86 2.34 -0.57
C ARG A 75 -8.96 3.19 -1.83
N ASP A 76 -9.66 2.71 -2.86
CA ASP A 76 -9.83 3.43 -4.12
C ASP A 76 -10.77 4.63 -3.97
N ALA A 77 -11.71 4.56 -3.02
CA ALA A 77 -12.65 5.62 -2.71
C ALA A 77 -12.05 6.73 -1.84
N LEU A 78 -10.97 6.46 -1.09
CA LEU A 78 -10.35 7.44 -0.20
C LEU A 78 -9.78 8.62 -0.98
N GLY A 79 -10.08 9.82 -0.52
CA GLY A 79 -9.67 11.07 -1.18
C GLY A 79 -10.51 11.47 -2.40
N CYS A 80 -11.35 10.58 -2.92
CA CYS A 80 -12.26 10.86 -4.03
C CYS A 80 -13.72 10.99 -3.57
N SER A 81 -14.21 9.98 -2.85
CA SER A 81 -15.61 9.84 -2.45
C SER A 81 -15.80 9.53 -0.98
N ILE A 82 -14.73 9.14 -0.28
CA ILE A 82 -14.65 9.01 1.18
C ILE A 82 -13.54 9.93 1.67
N GLU A 83 -13.85 10.80 2.61
CA GLU A 83 -12.94 11.83 3.08
C GLU A 83 -13.01 11.97 4.60
N ALA A 84 -11.85 12.08 5.25
CA ALA A 84 -11.79 12.34 6.69
C ALA A 84 -12.08 13.81 6.96
N VAL A 85 -13.11 14.08 7.76
CA VAL A 85 -13.56 15.43 8.14
C VAL A 85 -13.70 15.56 9.65
N SER A 86 -13.71 16.79 10.16
CA SER A 86 -14.01 17.01 11.58
C SER A 86 -15.50 16.73 11.85
N PRO A 87 -15.86 16.23 13.06
CA PRO A 87 -17.27 16.04 13.43
C PRO A 87 -18.10 17.32 13.35
N GLN A 88 -17.48 18.50 13.56
CA GLN A 88 -18.14 19.81 13.48
C GLN A 88 -18.50 20.17 12.04
N THR A 89 -17.57 19.98 11.11
CA THR A 89 -17.78 20.22 9.68
C THR A 89 -18.92 19.35 9.14
N LEU A 90 -18.98 18.08 9.54
CA LEU A 90 -20.05 17.17 9.08
C LEU A 90 -21.43 17.63 9.55
N GLN A 91 -21.53 18.15 10.78
CA GLN A 91 -22.77 18.69 11.34
C GLN A 91 -23.26 19.95 10.61
N GLU A 92 -22.36 20.80 10.13
CA GLU A 92 -22.70 21.99 9.33
C GLU A 92 -23.25 21.64 7.95
N PHE A 93 -22.72 20.59 7.31
CA PHE A 93 -23.23 20.08 6.03
C PHE A 93 -24.62 19.44 6.14
N GLU A 94 -24.90 18.74 7.25
CA GLU A 94 -26.21 18.11 7.49
C GLU A 94 -27.27 19.12 7.96
N ALA A 95 -26.88 20.14 8.73
CA ALA A 95 -27.79 21.20 9.17
C ALA A 95 -28.16 22.21 8.07
N GLY A 96 -27.45 22.22 6.94
CA GLY A 96 -27.71 23.10 5.80
C GLY A 96 -28.76 22.63 4.80
N SER A 97 -29.28 21.40 4.94
CA SER A 97 -30.12 20.77 3.89
C SER A 97 -31.64 20.93 4.05
N ASP A 98 -32.12 21.56 5.13
CA ASP A 98 -33.56 21.83 5.35
C ASP A 98 -33.81 23.33 5.61
N LYS A 99 -33.62 24.16 4.57
CA LYS A 99 -34.33 25.45 4.47
C LYS A 99 -34.97 25.57 3.10
N ASP A 100 -36.15 24.99 3.05
CA ASP A 100 -37.27 25.27 2.16
C ASP A 100 -37.29 26.76 1.76
N ILE A 101 -36.96 27.05 0.49
CA ILE A 101 -37.15 28.38 -0.11
C ILE A 101 -38.64 28.51 -0.44
N SER A 102 -39.45 28.68 0.60
CA SER A 102 -40.83 29.11 0.45
C SER A 102 -40.86 30.63 0.38
N ALA A 103 -41.28 31.12 -0.78
CA ALA A 103 -41.41 32.52 -1.11
C ALA A 103 -42.18 33.30 -0.04
N LYS A 104 -41.49 34.20 0.66
CA LYS A 104 -42.14 35.38 1.24
C LYS A 104 -41.18 36.56 1.24
N ARG A 105 -41.40 37.44 0.27
CA ARG A 105 -40.93 38.82 0.25
C ARG A 105 -41.53 39.55 1.47
N PRO A 106 -40.73 40.30 2.23
CA PRO A 106 -41.20 41.58 2.75
C PRO A 106 -40.26 42.70 2.29
N SER A 107 -40.88 43.76 1.76
CA SER A 107 -40.26 45.05 1.46
C SER A 107 -39.64 45.70 2.71
N PRO A 108 -38.67 46.62 2.54
CA PRO A 108 -37.89 47.19 3.63
C PRO A 108 -38.65 48.31 4.37
N PRO A 109 -38.34 48.54 5.66
CA PRO A 109 -38.03 49.92 6.04
C PRO A 109 -36.97 50.11 7.14
N LYS A 110 -36.14 51.13 6.91
CA LYS A 110 -35.59 52.14 7.85
C LYS A 110 -34.49 51.74 8.87
N LEU A 111 -33.26 52.09 8.48
CA LEU A 111 -32.33 52.99 9.18
C LEU A 111 -32.40 53.02 10.73
N SER A 112 -31.41 52.43 11.41
CA SER A 112 -30.99 52.77 12.78
C SER A 112 -29.59 52.21 13.10
N LYS A 113 -28.59 53.10 13.08
CA LYS A 113 -27.27 53.12 13.73
C LYS A 113 -26.26 51.96 13.51
N PRO A 114 -24.99 52.27 13.17
CA PRO A 114 -23.89 51.31 13.23
C PRO A 114 -23.42 51.14 14.68
N PRO A 115 -23.08 49.92 15.14
CA PRO A 115 -22.18 49.76 16.26
C PRO A 115 -20.74 49.90 15.74
N GLU A 116 -20.20 51.11 15.84
CA GLU A 116 -18.76 51.28 15.94
C GLU A 116 -18.29 50.72 17.29
N THR A 117 -17.80 49.49 17.27
CA THR A 117 -16.64 49.12 18.09
C THR A 117 -15.73 48.27 17.22
N LEU A 118 -14.95 48.97 16.39
CA LEU A 118 -13.68 48.49 15.88
C LEU A 118 -12.78 48.16 17.08
N SER A 119 -12.77 46.89 17.47
CA SER A 119 -11.67 46.28 18.22
C SER A 119 -11.07 45.15 17.39
N GLY A 120 -10.81 45.44 16.12
CA GLY A 120 -10.08 44.60 15.18
C GLY A 120 -8.61 44.99 15.18
N GLY A 121 -7.95 44.86 16.33
CA GLY A 121 -6.53 45.16 16.51
C GLY A 121 -5.64 44.12 15.86
N GLY A 122 -5.60 44.11 14.53
CA GLY A 122 -4.64 43.36 13.73
C GLY A 122 -4.38 44.15 12.46
N SER A 123 -3.45 45.11 12.54
CA SER A 123 -3.04 45.96 11.42
C SER A 123 -2.82 45.11 10.16
N PHE A 124 -3.43 45.49 9.02
CA PHE A 124 -3.30 44.79 7.74
C PHE A 124 -1.84 44.50 7.37
N THR A 125 -0.93 45.40 7.76
CA THR A 125 0.52 45.25 7.61
C THR A 125 1.06 44.01 8.32
N VAL A 126 0.56 43.69 9.53
CA VAL A 126 0.96 42.49 10.29
C VAL A 126 0.50 41.22 9.59
N THR A 127 -0.71 41.24 9.01
CA THR A 127 -1.24 40.10 8.25
C THR A 127 -0.44 39.88 6.96
N ILE A 128 -0.11 40.95 6.23
CA ILE A 128 0.71 40.89 5.02
C ILE A 128 2.09 40.30 5.34
N GLN A 129 2.77 40.80 6.37
CA GLN A 129 4.10 40.32 6.76
C GLN A 129 4.08 38.84 7.18
N ARG A 130 3.02 38.39 7.85
CA ARG A 130 2.83 36.98 8.21
C ARG A 130 2.68 36.11 6.97
N LEU A 131 1.84 36.52 6.02
CA LEU A 131 1.62 35.78 4.78
C LEU A 131 2.89 35.73 3.93
N GLU A 132 3.65 36.82 3.84
CA GLU A 132 4.94 36.83 3.13
C GLU A 132 5.95 35.89 3.77
N SER A 133 6.01 35.84 5.11
CA SER A 133 6.89 34.93 5.84
C SER A 133 6.48 33.47 5.63
N ALA A 134 5.18 33.17 5.73
CA ALA A 134 4.64 31.84 5.45
C ALA A 134 4.88 31.40 4.00
N ASN A 135 4.73 32.31 3.03
CA ASN A 135 5.02 32.03 1.63
C ASN A 135 6.51 31.70 1.40
N LYS A 136 7.42 32.43 2.06
CA LYS A 136 8.87 32.13 2.00
C LYS A 136 9.19 30.77 2.62
N GLU A 137 8.56 30.45 3.74
CA GLU A 137 8.72 29.17 4.43
C GLU A 137 8.23 28.00 3.57
N LEU A 138 7.02 28.11 3.03
CA LEU A 138 6.45 27.13 2.10
C LEU A 138 7.31 26.96 0.83
N ALA A 139 7.84 28.04 0.27
CA ALA A 139 8.74 27.97 -0.87
C ALA A 139 10.03 27.19 -0.53
N ALA A 140 10.58 27.40 0.67
CA ALA A 140 11.76 26.69 1.14
C ALA A 140 11.46 25.20 1.41
N GLU A 141 10.30 24.89 1.98
CA GLU A 141 9.84 23.51 2.15
C GLU A 141 9.66 22.79 0.83
N LEU A 142 9.03 23.44 -0.14
CA LEU A 142 8.83 22.88 -1.48
C LEU A 142 10.16 22.65 -2.19
N ALA A 143 11.14 23.54 -2.04
CA ALA A 143 12.49 23.33 -2.57
C ALA A 143 13.19 22.13 -1.93
N ARG A 144 13.10 22.00 -0.59
CA ARG A 144 13.66 20.84 0.13
C ARG A 144 12.99 19.53 -0.28
N ALA A 145 11.66 19.52 -0.38
CA ALA A 145 10.89 18.36 -0.79
C ALA A 145 11.26 17.91 -2.22
N LYS A 146 11.45 18.86 -3.14
CA LYS A 146 11.93 18.56 -4.51
C LYS A 146 13.31 17.94 -4.51
N ALA A 147 14.28 18.55 -3.81
CA ALA A 147 15.64 18.00 -3.72
C ALA A 147 15.63 16.59 -3.13
N CYS A 148 14.89 16.37 -2.04
CA CYS A 148 14.75 15.06 -1.42
C CYS A 148 14.13 14.03 -2.38
N SER A 149 13.15 14.44 -3.19
CA SER A 149 12.54 13.58 -4.21
C SER A 149 13.52 13.22 -5.33
N GLU A 150 14.36 14.15 -5.77
CA GLU A 150 15.38 13.91 -6.78
C GLU A 150 16.44 12.92 -6.27
N ASP A 151 16.89 13.09 -5.02
CA ASP A 151 17.84 12.17 -4.38
C ASP A 151 17.28 10.74 -4.29
N LEU A 152 16.01 10.60 -3.88
CA LEU A 152 15.34 9.30 -3.82
C LEU A 152 15.19 8.64 -5.20
N LEU A 153 14.92 9.42 -6.24
CA LEU A 153 14.84 8.90 -7.61
C LEU A 153 16.20 8.41 -8.11
N LYS A 154 17.28 9.13 -7.77
CA LYS A 154 18.63 8.72 -8.09
C LYS A 154 18.99 7.41 -7.39
N GLU A 155 18.73 7.33 -6.09
CA GLU A 155 18.96 6.11 -5.31
C GLU A 155 18.15 4.92 -5.86
N LYS A 156 16.87 5.14 -6.20
CA LYS A 156 16.04 4.11 -6.86
C LYS A 156 16.70 3.58 -8.12
N LEU A 157 17.18 4.46 -8.99
CA LEU A 157 17.81 4.08 -10.26
C LEU A 157 19.11 3.29 -10.02
N GLU A 158 19.92 3.71 -9.05
CA GLU A 158 21.13 2.99 -8.65
C GLU A 158 20.82 1.56 -8.16
N TRP A 159 19.76 1.41 -7.35
CA TRP A 159 19.32 0.09 -6.91
C TRP A 159 18.75 -0.77 -8.04
N GLU A 160 18.05 -0.17 -9.00
CA GLU A 160 17.51 -0.87 -10.17
C GLU A 160 18.63 -1.44 -11.03
N VAL A 161 19.73 -0.70 -11.24
CA VAL A 161 20.93 -1.18 -11.93
C VAL A 161 21.59 -2.33 -11.16
N LYS A 162 21.81 -2.17 -9.85
CA LYS A 162 22.40 -3.24 -9.01
C LYS A 162 21.56 -4.51 -8.99
N TYR A 163 20.23 -4.36 -8.97
CA TYR A 163 19.32 -5.48 -9.01
C TYR A 163 19.45 -6.25 -10.32
N GLN A 164 19.49 -5.56 -11.46
CA GLN A 164 19.67 -6.18 -12.78
C GLN A 164 21.02 -6.90 -12.90
N GLU A 165 22.09 -6.33 -12.33
CA GLU A 165 23.41 -6.96 -12.30
C GLU A 165 23.39 -8.28 -11.54
N ILE A 166 22.86 -8.27 -10.31
CA ILE A 166 22.75 -9.49 -9.47
C ILE A 166 21.84 -10.53 -10.12
N ASP A 167 20.73 -10.11 -10.74
CA ASP A 167 19.82 -10.99 -11.45
C ASP A 167 20.52 -11.68 -12.62
N GLY A 168 21.33 -10.93 -13.38
CA GLY A 168 22.17 -11.45 -14.45
C GLY A 168 23.23 -12.46 -13.98
N GLU A 169 23.90 -12.16 -12.86
CA GLU A 169 24.87 -13.09 -12.23
C GLU A 169 24.18 -14.37 -11.74
N LEU A 170 23.02 -14.24 -11.11
CA LEU A 170 22.23 -15.39 -10.63
C LEU A 170 21.83 -16.29 -11.80
N ASP A 171 21.39 -15.70 -12.91
CA ASP A 171 21.04 -16.43 -14.12
C ASP A 171 22.25 -17.11 -14.78
N ALA A 172 23.42 -16.45 -14.79
CA ALA A 172 24.65 -17.06 -15.27
C ALA A 172 25.06 -18.26 -14.39
N SER A 173 25.01 -18.11 -13.07
CA SER A 173 25.30 -19.19 -12.12
C SER A 173 24.30 -20.34 -12.27
N ARG A 174 23.02 -20.04 -12.48
CA ARG A 174 21.97 -21.05 -12.70
C ARG A 174 22.24 -21.86 -13.97
N ARG A 175 22.58 -21.18 -15.07
CA ARG A 175 22.94 -21.86 -16.33
C ARG A 175 24.14 -22.78 -16.16
N LEU A 176 25.17 -22.32 -15.47
CA LEU A 176 26.36 -23.14 -15.19
C LEU A 176 26.04 -24.35 -14.33
N ALA A 177 25.21 -24.18 -13.28
CA ALA A 177 24.77 -25.29 -12.44
C ALA A 177 24.03 -26.36 -13.27
N SER A 178 23.06 -25.95 -14.10
CA SER A 178 22.33 -26.87 -14.97
C SER A 178 23.24 -27.57 -15.98
N GLN A 179 24.27 -26.89 -16.49
CA GLN A 179 25.27 -27.51 -17.34
C GLN A 179 26.04 -28.60 -16.58
N LEU A 180 26.59 -28.29 -15.41
CA LEU A 180 27.30 -29.27 -14.59
C LEU A 180 26.43 -30.45 -14.18
N GLU A 181 25.15 -30.23 -13.87
CA GLU A 181 24.18 -31.30 -13.61
C GLU A 181 24.04 -32.23 -14.81
N SER A 182 23.91 -31.68 -16.02
CA SER A 182 23.80 -32.47 -17.25
C SER A 182 25.07 -33.29 -17.54
N GLU A 183 26.24 -32.69 -17.29
CA GLU A 183 27.54 -33.35 -17.40
C GLU A 183 27.67 -34.51 -16.41
N LEU A 184 27.27 -34.28 -15.16
CA LEU A 184 27.30 -35.29 -14.09
C LEU A 184 26.38 -36.46 -14.41
N VAL A 185 25.16 -36.19 -14.91
CA VAL A 185 24.25 -37.25 -15.38
C VAL A 185 24.88 -38.06 -16.52
N ARG A 186 25.47 -37.40 -17.52
CA ARG A 186 26.10 -38.08 -18.66
C ARG A 186 27.28 -38.95 -18.22
N VAL A 187 28.16 -38.41 -17.38
CA VAL A 187 29.30 -39.17 -16.83
C VAL A 187 28.81 -40.33 -15.99
N GLY A 188 27.80 -40.11 -15.13
CA GLY A 188 27.19 -41.16 -14.30
C GLY A 188 26.60 -42.30 -15.13
N MET A 189 25.94 -41.99 -16.25
CA MET A 189 25.48 -43.01 -17.20
C MET A 189 26.65 -43.82 -17.78
N GLY A 190 27.73 -43.15 -18.20
CA GLY A 190 28.93 -43.82 -18.72
C GLY A 190 29.60 -44.74 -17.70
N VAL A 191 29.71 -44.30 -16.44
CA VAL A 191 30.25 -45.14 -15.35
C VAL A 191 29.36 -46.34 -15.09
N THR A 192 28.04 -46.15 -15.06
CA THR A 192 27.08 -47.24 -14.85
C THR A 192 27.19 -48.29 -15.95
N GLU A 193 27.35 -47.86 -17.21
CA GLU A 193 27.50 -48.79 -18.33
C GLU A 193 28.83 -49.54 -18.27
N ALA A 194 29.95 -48.85 -17.99
CA ALA A 194 31.24 -49.48 -17.79
C ALA A 194 31.19 -50.51 -16.63
N MET A 195 30.48 -50.19 -15.55
CA MET A 195 30.29 -51.09 -14.41
C MET A 195 29.52 -52.36 -14.80
N LYS A 196 28.46 -52.26 -15.62
CA LYS A 196 27.74 -53.43 -16.14
C LYS A 196 28.64 -54.32 -17.01
N ILE A 197 29.45 -53.72 -17.87
CA ILE A 197 30.40 -54.46 -18.73
C ILE A 197 31.38 -55.24 -17.84
N LEU A 198 31.99 -54.59 -16.84
CA LEU A 198 32.90 -55.25 -15.92
C LEU A 198 32.24 -56.39 -15.14
N GLN A 199 30.99 -56.20 -14.70
CA GLN A 199 30.24 -57.24 -14.00
C GLN A 199 29.91 -58.44 -14.89
N ALA A 200 29.61 -58.22 -16.18
CA ALA A 200 29.38 -59.29 -17.15
C ALA A 200 30.64 -60.14 -17.38
N HIS A 201 31.83 -59.53 -17.30
CA HIS A 201 33.11 -60.24 -17.42
C HIS A 201 33.59 -60.88 -16.11
N GLN A 202 32.90 -60.63 -14.99
CA GLN A 202 33.14 -61.30 -13.70
C GLN A 202 32.29 -62.58 -13.52
N LEU A 203 31.42 -62.92 -14.48
CA LEU A 203 30.76 -64.23 -14.50
C LEU A 203 31.81 -65.32 -14.77
N PRO A 204 31.85 -66.40 -13.97
CA PRO A 204 32.93 -67.37 -14.04
C PRO A 204 32.87 -68.18 -15.34
N GLU A 205 33.82 -67.95 -16.24
CA GLU A 205 34.28 -69.00 -17.16
C GLU A 205 34.99 -70.06 -16.31
N GLY A 206 34.24 -71.04 -15.80
CA GLY A 206 34.84 -72.01 -14.89
C GLY A 206 33.90 -73.07 -14.33
N SER A 207 33.04 -73.68 -15.15
CA SER A 207 32.45 -74.99 -14.82
C SER A 207 31.92 -75.72 -16.05
N GLU A 208 32.73 -75.83 -17.10
CA GLU A 208 32.57 -76.88 -18.10
C GLU A 208 33.92 -77.60 -18.24
N SER A 209 34.20 -78.55 -17.35
CA SER A 209 35.23 -79.54 -17.61
C SER A 209 34.92 -80.84 -16.87
N CYS A 210 34.61 -81.84 -17.69
CA CYS A 210 34.97 -83.25 -17.56
C CYS A 210 34.43 -84.04 -16.35
N ALA A 211 33.31 -84.71 -16.59
CA ALA A 211 33.10 -86.06 -16.05
C ALA A 211 32.44 -86.92 -17.14
N GLN A 212 33.21 -87.26 -18.17
CA GLN A 212 32.97 -88.46 -18.94
C GLN A 212 33.61 -89.64 -18.17
N GLU A 213 32.73 -90.57 -17.79
CA GLU A 213 32.84 -91.98 -18.16
C GLU A 213 34.15 -92.70 -17.81
N GLU A 214 34.14 -93.50 -16.73
CA GLU A 214 34.86 -94.78 -16.72
C GLU A 214 34.32 -95.75 -15.65
N LYS A 215 33.78 -96.88 -16.17
CA LYS A 215 33.61 -98.24 -15.62
C LYS A 215 33.00 -98.49 -14.23
#